data_AF-A0A344U192-F1
#
_entry.id   AF-A0A344U192-F1
#
_cell.length_a   1.000
_cell.length_b   1.000
_cell.length_c   1.000
_cell.angle_alpha   90.00
_cell.angle_beta   90.00
_cell.angle_gamma   90.00
#
_symmetry.space_group_name_H-M   'P 1'
#
loop_
_entity.id
_entity.type
_entity.pdbx_description
1 polymer ?
#
loop_
_entity_poly.entity_id
_entity_poly.type
_entity_poly.pdbx_seq_one_letter_code
_entity_poly.pdbx_strand_id
1 'polypeptide(L)'
;MRGLQVRTEQQGRDSYESVWTFRIERVDASGRREFLVPVEMRGHTFAGALNEGDWVRAVGRMRAGTFRADRVENRTTGAEVRAKGTPRAVLILACLFLALVVAFLAWGAYELFTMPSGPPPGWDRP
;
A
#
# COMPACT_ATOMS: atom_id res chain seq x y z
N MET A 1 2.07 -13.11 -22.24
CA MET A 1 1.33 -11.92 -21.75
C MET A 1 1.34 -10.86 -22.83
N ARG A 2 0.33 -9.98 -22.90
CA ARG A 2 0.21 -8.92 -23.93
C ARG A 2 -0.34 -7.60 -23.40
N GLY A 3 0.08 -6.50 -24.04
CA GLY A 3 -0.48 -5.15 -23.84
C GLY A 3 -0.36 -4.62 -22.41
N LEU A 4 0.87 -4.58 -21.87
CA LEU A 4 1.10 -3.94 -20.57
C LEU A 4 0.83 -2.44 -20.64
N GLN A 5 -0.05 -1.96 -19.78
CA GLN A 5 -0.28 -0.55 -19.56
C GLN A 5 -0.13 -0.23 -18.08
N VAL A 6 0.63 0.82 -17.80
CA VAL A 6 0.87 1.33 -16.45
C VAL A 6 0.23 2.71 -16.36
N ARG A 7 -0.61 2.92 -15.34
CA ARG A 7 -1.18 4.24 -15.03
C ARG A 7 -1.13 4.51 -13.53
N THR A 8 -1.19 5.78 -13.16
CA THR A 8 -1.33 6.20 -11.77
C THR A 8 -2.76 6.70 -11.58
N GLU A 9 -3.48 6.11 -10.64
CA GLU A 9 -4.83 6.54 -10.24
C GLU A 9 -4.75 7.23 -8.88
N GLN A 10 -5.49 8.33 -8.74
CA GLN A 10 -5.71 8.97 -7.45
C GLN A 10 -6.90 8.30 -6.76
N GLN A 11 -6.65 7.63 -5.63
CA GLN A 11 -7.67 6.97 -4.83
C GLN A 11 -8.04 7.87 -3.62
N GLY A 12 -9.01 8.76 -3.80
CA GLY A 12 -9.42 9.69 -2.75
C GLY A 12 -8.54 10.94 -2.67
N ARG A 13 -8.55 11.66 -1.53
CA ARG A 13 -7.94 13.00 -1.45
C ARG A 13 -6.41 12.98 -1.57
N ASP A 14 -5.74 12.00 -0.97
CA ASP A 14 -4.28 12.03 -0.77
C ASP A 14 -3.53 10.74 -1.15
N SER A 15 -4.20 9.72 -1.73
CA SER A 15 -3.55 8.44 -2.08
C SER A 15 -3.40 8.30 -3.59
N TYR A 16 -2.18 7.97 -4.02
CA TYR A 16 -1.88 7.57 -5.40
C TYR A 16 -1.58 6.07 -5.44
N GLU A 17 -2.20 5.36 -6.37
CA GLU A 17 -2.01 3.94 -6.59
C GLU A 17 -1.58 3.72 -8.04
N SER A 18 -0.54 2.92 -8.27
CA SER A 18 -0.17 2.50 -9.61
C SER A 18 -1.02 1.28 -9.99
N VAL A 19 -1.59 1.34 -11.19
CA VAL A 19 -2.46 0.30 -11.75
C VAL A 19 -1.80 -0.24 -13.01
N TRP A 20 -1.51 -1.53 -13.00
CA TRP A 20 -0.99 -2.27 -14.15
C TRP A 20 -2.12 -3.08 -14.74
N THR A 21 -2.41 -2.87 -16.01
CA THR A 21 -3.39 -3.66 -16.77
C THR A 21 -2.72 -4.37 -17.91
N PHE A 22 -3.02 -5.65 -18.08
CA PHE A 22 -2.50 -6.45 -19.18
C PHE A 22 -3.42 -7.63 -19.43
N ARG A 23 -3.18 -8.38 -20.52
CA ARG A 23 -3.94 -9.59 -20.83
C ARG A 23 -3.05 -10.82 -20.77
N ILE A 24 -3.56 -11.88 -20.14
CA ILE A 24 -2.91 -13.19 -20.14
C ILE A 24 -3.62 -14.06 -21.16
N GLU A 25 -2.84 -14.67 -22.06
CA GLU A 25 -3.34 -15.71 -22.94
C GLU A 25 -3.38 -17.03 -22.17
N ARG A 26 -4.56 -17.61 -22.05
CA ARG A 26 -4.72 -18.98 -21.55
C ARG A 26 -4.57 -19.93 -22.72
N VAL A 27 -3.57 -20.79 -22.64
CA VAL A 27 -3.35 -21.87 -23.61
C VAL A 27 -3.92 -23.15 -23.02
N ASP A 28 -4.77 -23.85 -23.79
CA ASP A 28 -5.31 -25.16 -23.40
C ASP A 28 -4.22 -26.25 -23.48
N ALA A 29 -4.50 -27.45 -22.96
CA ALA A 29 -3.55 -28.56 -23.00
C ALA A 29 -3.21 -29.04 -24.43
N SER A 30 -3.98 -28.62 -25.44
CA SER A 30 -3.76 -28.89 -26.86
C SER A 30 -3.00 -27.77 -27.58
N GLY A 31 -2.54 -26.74 -26.86
CA GLY A 31 -1.78 -25.63 -27.42
C GLY A 31 -2.63 -24.54 -28.08
N ARG A 32 -3.96 -24.63 -28.02
CA ARG A 32 -4.84 -23.59 -28.58
C ARG A 32 -5.00 -22.43 -27.61
N ARG A 33 -4.94 -21.22 -28.17
CA ARG A 33 -5.21 -19.97 -27.43
C ARG A 33 -6.70 -19.90 -27.17
N GLU A 34 -7.09 -20.16 -25.94
CA GLU A 34 -8.47 -20.35 -25.57
C GLU A 34 -9.12 -18.99 -25.24
N PHE A 35 -8.48 -18.17 -24.38
CA PHE A 35 -9.05 -16.89 -23.95
C PHE A 35 -7.98 -15.87 -23.55
N LEU A 36 -8.26 -14.59 -23.81
CA LEU A 36 -7.53 -13.45 -23.24
C LEU A 36 -8.21 -13.03 -21.95
N VAL A 37 -7.56 -13.27 -20.82
CA VAL A 37 -8.07 -12.85 -19.51
C VAL A 37 -7.51 -11.46 -19.19
N PRO A 38 -8.35 -10.42 -19.04
CA PRO A 38 -7.89 -9.13 -18.57
C PRO A 38 -7.46 -9.23 -17.11
N VAL A 39 -6.25 -8.78 -16.84
CA VAL A 39 -5.65 -8.75 -15.51
C VAL A 39 -5.41 -7.31 -15.11
N GLU A 40 -5.78 -7.00 -13.87
CA GLU A 40 -5.49 -5.73 -13.24
C GLU A 40 -4.72 -5.98 -11.94
N MET A 41 -3.62 -5.28 -11.76
CA MET A 41 -2.81 -5.29 -10.56
C MET A 41 -2.76 -3.86 -10.01
N ARG A 42 -3.00 -3.67 -8.71
CA ARG A 42 -2.97 -2.35 -8.08
C ARG A 42 -2.09 -2.33 -6.86
N GLY A 43 -1.27 -1.30 -6.70
CA GLY A 43 -0.46 -1.09 -5.50
C GLY A 43 0.30 0.23 -5.54
N HIS A 44 0.86 0.66 -4.41
CA HIS A 44 1.62 1.91 -4.36
C HIS A 44 3.00 1.79 -5.03
N THR A 45 3.59 0.60 -4.95
CA THR A 45 4.87 0.28 -5.60
C THR A 45 4.84 -1.14 -6.13
N PHE A 46 5.43 -1.33 -7.29
CA PHE A 46 5.73 -2.65 -7.87
C PHE A 46 7.24 -2.86 -7.89
N ALA A 47 7.69 -4.07 -7.59
CA ALA A 47 9.07 -4.48 -7.73
C ALA A 47 9.17 -5.56 -8.82
N GLY A 48 10.19 -5.49 -9.67
CA GLY A 48 10.36 -6.39 -10.82
C GLY A 48 9.85 -5.79 -12.13
N ALA A 49 9.97 -6.57 -13.21
CA ALA A 49 9.58 -6.17 -14.55
C ALA A 49 8.76 -7.28 -15.23
N LEU A 50 7.78 -6.85 -16.02
CA LEU A 50 7.00 -7.71 -16.91
C LEU A 50 7.12 -7.15 -18.32
N ASN A 51 7.42 -8.01 -19.29
CA ASN A 51 7.49 -7.65 -20.69
C ASN A 51 6.44 -8.40 -21.49
N GLU A 52 6.07 -7.82 -22.63
CA GLU A 52 5.21 -8.51 -23.58
C GLU A 52 5.87 -9.80 -24.08
N GLY A 53 5.06 -10.84 -24.24
CA GLY A 53 5.56 -12.19 -24.54
C GLY A 53 5.91 -13.01 -23.30
N ASP A 54 6.03 -12.42 -22.11
CA ASP A 54 6.39 -13.18 -20.92
C ASP A 54 5.33 -14.22 -20.54
N TRP A 55 5.81 -15.39 -20.11
CA TRP A 55 5.00 -16.38 -19.45
C TRP A 55 4.79 -15.94 -18.01
N VAL A 56 3.55 -15.71 -17.63
CA VAL A 56 3.24 -15.18 -16.31
C VAL A 56 2.21 -16.04 -15.61
N ARG A 57 2.34 -16.18 -14.30
CA ARG A 57 1.33 -16.77 -13.43
C ARG A 57 0.81 -15.67 -12.51
N ALA A 58 -0.45 -15.30 -12.71
CA ALA A 58 -1.13 -14.37 -11.81
C ALA A 58 -1.90 -15.14 -10.73
N VAL A 59 -1.85 -14.63 -9.50
CA VAL A 59 -2.62 -15.12 -8.35
C VAL A 59 -3.48 -13.97 -7.85
N GLY A 60 -4.76 -14.23 -7.62
CA GLY A 60 -5.73 -13.19 -7.32
C GLY A 60 -7.17 -13.70 -7.41
N ARG A 61 -8.12 -12.78 -7.61
CA ARG A 61 -9.56 -13.08 -7.63
C ARG A 61 -10.25 -12.41 -8.82
N MET A 62 -11.28 -13.07 -9.33
CA MET A 62 -12.12 -12.47 -10.37
C MET A 62 -13.05 -11.42 -9.74
N ARG A 63 -13.14 -10.24 -10.35
CA ARG A 63 -14.05 -9.16 -9.92
C ARG A 63 -14.58 -8.42 -11.15
N ALA A 64 -15.89 -8.42 -11.34
CA ALA A 64 -16.57 -7.73 -12.45
C ALA A 64 -15.95 -8.03 -13.84
N GLY A 65 -15.61 -9.30 -14.10
CA GLY A 65 -15.02 -9.73 -15.39
C GLY A 65 -13.53 -9.42 -15.57
N THR A 66 -12.87 -8.82 -14.57
CA THR A 66 -11.42 -8.58 -14.57
C THR A 66 -10.75 -9.40 -13.47
N PHE A 67 -9.63 -10.04 -13.78
CA PHE A 67 -8.86 -10.78 -12.80
C PHE A 67 -7.97 -9.81 -12.02
N ARG A 68 -8.33 -9.53 -10.78
CA ARG A 68 -7.54 -8.67 -9.90
C ARG A 68 -6.41 -9.49 -9.28
N ALA A 69 -5.19 -9.26 -9.76
CA ALA A 69 -3.99 -9.95 -9.29
C ALA A 69 -3.39 -9.24 -8.07
N ASP A 70 -3.04 -10.02 -7.06
CA ASP A 70 -2.27 -9.56 -5.89
C ASP A 70 -0.77 -9.84 -6.08
N ARG A 71 -0.46 -10.88 -6.86
CA ARG A 71 0.89 -11.36 -7.16
C ARG A 71 0.96 -11.86 -8.60
N VAL A 72 2.03 -11.51 -9.29
CA VAL A 72 2.32 -11.98 -10.65
C VAL A 72 3.75 -12.52 -10.68
N GLU A 73 3.90 -13.79 -11.01
CA GLU A 73 5.21 -14.44 -11.18
C GLU A 73 5.54 -14.48 -12.67
N ASN A 74 6.70 -13.95 -13.05
CA ASN A 74 7.27 -14.11 -14.38
C ASN A 74 7.99 -15.46 -14.45
N ARG A 75 7.44 -16.40 -15.20
CA ARG A 75 8.03 -17.72 -15.43
C ARG A 75 9.16 -17.68 -16.46
N THR A 76 9.26 -16.64 -17.27
CA THR A 76 10.39 -16.45 -18.21
C THR A 76 11.67 -16.09 -17.46
N THR A 77 11.59 -15.13 -16.54
CA THR A 77 12.77 -14.56 -15.84
C THR A 77 12.92 -15.02 -14.40
N GLY A 78 11.91 -15.68 -13.83
CA GLY A 78 11.85 -16.04 -12.41
C GLY A 78 11.51 -14.87 -11.49
N ALA A 79 11.28 -13.67 -12.02
CA ALA A 79 10.96 -12.49 -11.22
C ALA A 79 9.55 -12.55 -10.62
N GLU A 80 9.41 -12.13 -9.36
CA GLU A 80 8.11 -11.93 -8.71
C GLU A 80 7.76 -10.45 -8.67
N VAL A 81 6.57 -10.11 -9.18
CA VAL A 81 5.96 -8.80 -9.00
C VAL A 81 4.85 -8.92 -7.96
N ARG A 82 4.97 -8.14 -6.89
CA ARG A 82 3.97 -8.07 -5.81
C ARG A 82 3.50 -6.64 -5.60
N ALA A 83 2.19 -6.47 -5.49
CA ALA A 83 1.60 -5.20 -5.09
C ALA A 83 1.86 -4.98 -3.60
N LYS A 84 2.63 -3.93 -3.26
CA LYS A 84 2.79 -3.51 -1.86
C LYS A 84 1.75 -2.43 -1.54
N GLY A 85 0.81 -2.76 -0.66
CA GLY A 85 -0.04 -1.79 0.02
C GLY A 85 0.64 -1.27 1.29
N THR A 86 0.15 -0.16 1.85
CA THR A 86 0.61 0.31 3.17
C THR A 86 0.26 -0.76 4.22
N PRO A 87 1.23 -1.32 4.97
CA PRO A 87 0.94 -2.35 5.94
C PRO A 87 0.04 -1.77 7.04
N ARG A 88 -1.04 -2.46 7.40
CA ARG A 88 -1.93 -2.05 8.51
C ARG A 88 -1.14 -1.78 9.80
N ALA A 89 -0.05 -2.50 10.02
CA ALA A 89 0.85 -2.30 11.15
C ALA A 89 1.45 -0.89 11.19
N VAL A 90 1.83 -0.31 10.04
CA VAL A 90 2.38 1.06 9.96
C VAL A 90 1.32 2.08 10.34
N LEU A 91 0.07 1.90 9.89
CA LEU A 91 -1.05 2.75 10.29
C LEU A 91 -1.32 2.67 11.79
N ILE A 92 -1.33 1.45 12.35
CA ILE A 92 -1.52 1.25 13.80
C ILE A 92 -0.40 1.93 14.57
N LEU A 93 0.86 1.75 14.16
CA LEU A 93 2.01 2.36 14.83
C LEU A 93 1.96 3.89 14.78
N ALA A 94 1.58 4.45 13.62
CA ALA A 94 1.42 5.89 13.45
C ALA A 94 0.30 6.44 14.36
N CYS A 95 -0.83 5.76 14.44
CA CYS A 95 -1.92 6.14 15.35
C CYS A 95 -1.49 6.09 16.83
N LEU A 96 -0.75 5.04 17.23
CA LEU A 96 -0.22 4.91 18.59
C LEU A 96 0.79 6.02 18.92
N PHE A 97 1.69 6.32 17.99
CA PHE A 97 2.65 7.40 18.13
C PHE A 97 1.95 8.75 18.30
N LEU A 98 0.95 9.04 17.44
CA LEU A 98 0.16 10.26 17.54
C LEU A 98 -0.56 10.37 18.89
N ALA A 99 -1.15 9.28 19.37
CA ALA A 99 -1.82 9.25 20.68
C ALA A 99 -0.84 9.54 21.84
N LEU A 100 0.37 8.98 21.78
CA LEU A 100 1.43 9.26 22.77
C LEU A 100 1.86 10.73 22.75
N VAL A 101 2.03 11.32 21.56
CA VAL A 101 2.37 12.75 21.43
C VAL A 101 1.26 13.62 22.03
N VAL A 102 -0.01 13.32 21.74
CA VAL A 102 -1.15 14.05 22.32
C VAL A 102 -1.18 13.91 23.84
N ALA A 103 -0.97 12.70 24.37
CA ALA A 103 -0.92 12.46 25.81
C ALA A 103 0.24 13.22 26.47
N PHE A 104 1.41 13.25 25.84
CA PHE A 104 2.57 13.99 26.33
C PHE A 104 2.33 15.51 26.34
N LEU A 105 1.74 16.05 25.28
CA LEU A 105 1.37 17.46 25.20
C LEU A 105 0.31 17.82 26.25
N ALA A 106 -0.70 16.98 26.43
CA ALA A 106 -1.73 17.17 27.43
C ALA A 106 -1.14 17.12 28.86
N TRP A 107 -0.23 16.19 29.12
CA TRP A 107 0.50 16.10 30.38
C TRP A 107 1.33 17.37 30.64
N GLY A 108 2.14 17.81 29.67
CA GLY A 108 2.93 19.04 29.81
C GLY A 108 2.07 20.30 30.01
N ALA A 109 0.93 20.38 29.30
CA ALA A 109 -0.03 21.46 29.49
C ALA A 109 -0.69 21.41 30.89
N TYR A 110 -1.03 20.22 31.37
CA TYR A 110 -1.57 20.03 32.71
C TYR A 110 -0.59 20.51 33.78
N GLU A 111 0.68 20.07 33.72
CA GLU A 111 1.74 20.52 34.62
C GLU A 111 1.92 22.05 34.57
N LEU A 112 1.94 22.64 33.38
CA LEU A 112 2.06 24.09 33.23
C LEU A 112 0.88 24.84 33.88
N PHE A 113 -0.34 24.30 33.78
CA PHE A 113 -1.52 24.89 34.39
C PHE A 113 -1.61 24.67 35.90
N THR A 114 -1.04 23.59 36.43
CA THR A 114 -1.07 23.26 37.86
C THR A 114 0.16 23.72 38.64
N MET A 115 1.17 24.25 37.95
CA MET A 115 2.33 24.88 38.60
C MET A 115 1.86 25.97 39.57
N PRO A 116 2.25 25.90 40.86
CA PRO A 116 1.91 26.93 41.83
C PRO A 116 2.58 28.24 41.42
N SER A 117 1.76 29.23 41.04
CA SER A 117 2.17 30.58 40.64
C SER A 117 2.48 31.48 41.85
N GLY A 118 3.13 30.92 42.88
CA GLY A 118 3.55 31.64 44.08
C GLY A 118 5.06 31.88 44.08
N PRO A 119 5.54 32.98 44.69
CA PRO A 119 6.97 33.16 44.90
C PRO A 119 7.53 31.97 45.71
N PRO A 120 8.81 31.58 45.48
CA PRO A 120 9.42 30.48 46.19
C PRO A 120 9.27 30.64 47.70
N PRO A 121 9.01 29.57 48.46
CA PRO A 121 8.83 29.65 49.91
C PRO A 121 10.02 30.36 50.56
N GLY A 122 9.79 31.53 51.17
CA GLY A 122 10.81 32.34 51.84
C GLY A 122 11.05 33.74 51.29
N TRP A 123 10.33 34.17 50.25
CA TRP A 123 10.39 35.54 49.71
C TRP A 123 9.47 36.54 50.43
N ASP A 124 8.73 36.08 51.44
CA ASP A 124 7.69 36.85 52.15
C ASP A 124 8.23 37.61 53.38
N ARG A 125 9.55 37.76 53.52
CA ARG A 125 10.15 38.42 54.70
C ARG A 125 10.48 39.89 54.39
N PRO A 126 9.94 40.85 55.17
CA PRO A 126 10.26 42.26 55.03
C PRO A 126 11.69 42.59 55.45
#